data_AF-A0A660W0B4-F1
#
_entry.id   AF-A0A660W0B4-F1
#
_cell.length_a   1.000
_cell.length_b   1.000
_cell.length_c   1.000
_cell.angle_alpha   90.00
_cell.angle_beta   90.00
_cell.angle_gamma   90.00
#
_symmetry.space_group_name_H-M   'P 1'
#
loop_
_entity.id
_entity.type
_entity.pdbx_description
1 polymer ?
#
loop_
_entity_poly.entity_id
_entity_poly.type
_entity_poly.pdbx_seq_one_letter_code
_entity_poly.pdbx_strand_id
1 'polypeptide(L)'
;SFVSADTRMFVNQIPGGMISNLESQLKEMGHLEKMDAVLEEVPRVRAEMGYIPLVTPTSQIVGVQSVMNVLMGRYKSVASESRNLFAGKYGRTPAPVDEEIRKLALKGEEPITCRPADLIPDEWDKLASEVEYKARGEDDVLSYAIFPKVWLDFYEKHLREEPAKT
;
A
#
# COMPACT_ATOMS: atom_id res chain seq x y z
N SER A 1 -12.19 4.08 -22.53
CA SER A 1 -11.69 5.28 -21.83
C SER A 1 -12.56 5.47 -20.59
N PHE A 2 -11.98 5.31 -19.40
CA PHE A 2 -12.67 5.47 -18.10
C PHE A 2 -12.66 6.92 -17.60
N VAL A 3 -12.45 7.89 -18.50
CA VAL A 3 -12.19 9.31 -18.17
C VAL A 3 -13.50 10.15 -18.13
N SER A 4 -14.62 9.61 -18.59
CA SER A 4 -15.94 10.28 -18.50
C SER A 4 -16.62 10.00 -17.15
N ALA A 5 -17.65 10.79 -16.80
CA ALA A 5 -18.48 10.54 -15.62
C ALA A 5 -18.96 9.08 -15.58
N ASP A 6 -18.55 8.32 -14.56
CA ASP A 6 -18.84 6.91 -14.42
C ASP A 6 -19.85 6.69 -13.28
N THR A 7 -21.10 6.40 -13.64
CA THR A 7 -22.17 6.14 -12.68
C THR A 7 -21.97 4.85 -11.89
N ARG A 8 -21.08 3.95 -12.34
CA ARG A 8 -20.67 2.76 -11.56
C ARG A 8 -19.99 3.14 -10.26
N MET A 9 -19.48 4.37 -10.11
CA MET A 9 -18.94 4.85 -8.84
C MET A 9 -19.95 4.73 -7.68
N PHE A 10 -21.25 4.93 -7.94
CA PHE A 10 -22.28 4.84 -6.90
C PHE A 10 -22.49 3.40 -6.38
N VAL A 11 -22.18 2.40 -7.20
CA VAL A 11 -22.34 0.99 -6.86
C VAL A 11 -21.02 0.42 -6.34
N ASN A 12 -19.91 0.70 -7.02
CA ASN A 12 -18.63 0.05 -6.79
C ASN A 12 -17.78 0.82 -5.75
N GLN A 13 -18.07 2.12 -5.56
CA GLN A 13 -17.36 3.04 -4.67
C GLN A 13 -15.84 3.13 -4.92
N ILE A 14 -15.40 2.83 -6.15
CA ILE A 14 -13.99 2.85 -6.55
C ILE A 14 -13.63 4.29 -6.95
N PRO A 15 -12.65 4.95 -6.29
CA PRO A 15 -12.22 6.29 -6.67
C PRO A 15 -11.69 6.33 -8.11
N GLY A 16 -11.94 7.40 -8.86
CA GLY A 16 -11.49 7.52 -10.26
C GLY A 16 -9.98 7.33 -10.43
N GLY A 17 -9.17 7.91 -9.53
CA GLY A 17 -7.72 7.71 -9.53
C GLY A 17 -7.29 6.26 -9.30
N MET A 18 -8.06 5.48 -8.54
CA MET A 18 -7.82 4.05 -8.35
C MET A 18 -8.12 3.26 -9.63
N ILE A 19 -9.18 3.62 -10.38
CA ILE A 19 -9.52 2.97 -11.66
C ILE A 19 -8.40 3.17 -12.68
N SER A 20 -7.92 4.41 -12.87
CA SER A 20 -6.84 4.68 -13.84
C SER A 20 -5.53 3.96 -13.48
N ASN A 21 -5.25 3.81 -12.18
CA ASN A 21 -4.08 3.05 -11.72
C ASN A 21 -4.23 1.56 -12.00
N LEU A 22 -5.40 0.97 -11.70
CA LEU A 22 -5.70 -0.44 -12.03
C LEU A 22 -5.64 -0.71 -13.53
N GLU A 23 -6.16 0.21 -14.35
CA GLU A 23 -6.09 0.12 -15.81
C GLU A 23 -4.63 0.07 -16.29
N SER A 24 -3.78 0.97 -15.76
CA SER A 24 -2.36 1.03 -16.09
C SER A 24 -1.63 -0.27 -15.69
N GLN A 25 -1.88 -0.77 -14.47
CA GLN A 25 -1.30 -2.02 -13.98
C GLN A 25 -1.69 -3.22 -14.84
N LEU A 26 -2.98 -3.39 -15.16
CA LEU A 26 -3.45 -4.48 -16.00
C LEU A 26 -2.90 -4.38 -17.42
N LYS A 27 -2.79 -3.17 -17.96
CA LYS A 27 -2.22 -2.94 -19.28
C LYS A 27 -0.73 -3.32 -19.34
N GLU A 28 0.05 -2.95 -18.33
CA GLU A 28 1.46 -3.34 -18.21
C GLU A 28 1.65 -4.85 -18.08
N MET A 29 0.71 -5.54 -17.43
CA MET A 29 0.68 -7.00 -17.31
C MET A 29 0.09 -7.72 -18.55
N GLY A 30 -0.43 -6.99 -19.54
CA GLY A 30 -1.08 -7.57 -20.72
C GLY A 30 -2.44 -8.21 -20.46
N HIS A 31 -3.14 -7.78 -19.40
CA HIS A 31 -4.42 -8.31 -18.92
C HIS A 31 -5.54 -7.27 -18.84
N LEU A 32 -5.52 -6.27 -19.74
CA LEU A 32 -6.52 -5.18 -19.73
C LEU A 32 -7.96 -5.70 -19.90
N GLU A 33 -8.14 -6.83 -20.59
CA GLU A 33 -9.43 -7.52 -20.75
C GLU A 33 -10.03 -8.01 -19.42
N LYS A 34 -9.25 -8.05 -18.33
CA LYS A 34 -9.70 -8.45 -16.99
C LYS A 34 -10.22 -7.28 -16.15
N MET A 35 -10.24 -6.05 -16.68
CA MET A 35 -10.61 -4.86 -15.94
C MET A 35 -11.99 -4.99 -15.27
N ASP A 36 -13.02 -5.41 -16.01
CA ASP A 36 -14.37 -5.54 -15.45
C ASP A 36 -14.43 -6.57 -14.31
N ALA A 37 -13.73 -7.70 -14.46
CA ALA A 37 -13.63 -8.71 -13.40
C ALA A 37 -12.93 -8.17 -12.13
N VAL A 38 -11.92 -7.31 -12.29
CA VAL A 38 -11.26 -6.64 -11.17
C VAL A 38 -12.20 -5.65 -10.50
N LEU A 39 -12.96 -4.86 -11.26
CA LEU A 39 -13.94 -3.91 -10.71
C LEU A 39 -15.07 -4.61 -9.94
N GLU A 40 -15.43 -5.84 -10.32
CA GLU A 40 -16.37 -6.70 -9.58
C GLU A 40 -15.78 -7.33 -8.33
N GLU A 41 -14.47 -7.60 -8.32
CA GLU A 41 -13.76 -8.22 -7.19
C GLU A 41 -13.45 -7.20 -6.08
N VAL A 42 -13.15 -5.94 -6.43
CA VAL A 42 -12.86 -4.85 -5.47
C VAL A 42 -13.89 -4.71 -4.34
N PRO A 43 -15.21 -4.60 -4.59
CA PRO A 43 -16.18 -4.49 -3.51
C PRO A 43 -16.23 -5.75 -2.61
N ARG A 44 -15.93 -6.95 -3.16
CA ARG A 44 -15.87 -8.19 -2.38
C ARG A 44 -14.69 -8.19 -1.43
N VAL A 45 -13.49 -7.89 -1.96
CA VAL A 45 -12.26 -7.77 -1.18
C VAL A 45 -12.42 -6.69 -0.10
N ARG A 46 -13.03 -5.55 -0.44
CA ARG A 46 -13.28 -4.49 0.55
C ARG A 46 -14.20 -4.96 1.68
N ALA A 47 -15.25 -5.73 1.38
CA ALA A 47 -16.14 -6.27 2.40
C ALA A 47 -15.40 -7.26 3.31
N GLU A 48 -14.59 -8.14 2.73
CA GLU A 48 -13.75 -9.12 3.46
C GLU A 48 -12.68 -8.43 4.33
N MET A 49 -12.22 -7.26 3.91
CA MET A 49 -11.33 -6.40 4.69
C MET A 49 -12.07 -5.47 5.69
N GLY A 50 -13.36 -5.71 5.96
CA GLY A 50 -14.09 -4.99 7.00
C GLY A 50 -14.57 -3.59 6.59
N TYR A 51 -14.92 -3.40 5.31
CA TYR A 51 -15.46 -2.16 4.75
C TYR A 51 -14.59 -0.91 4.95
N ILE A 52 -13.27 -1.09 4.89
CA ILE A 52 -12.32 0.04 4.96
C ILE A 52 -12.64 1.12 3.91
N PRO A 53 -12.48 2.41 4.24
CA PRO A 53 -12.58 3.48 3.25
C PRO A 53 -11.55 3.28 2.14
N LEU A 54 -11.90 3.50 0.87
CA LEU A 54 -10.98 3.38 -0.25
C LEU A 54 -10.26 4.71 -0.48
N VAL A 55 -9.20 4.94 0.30
CA VAL A 55 -8.29 6.09 0.20
C VAL A 55 -6.85 5.59 0.30
N THR A 56 -5.83 6.40 0.00
CA THR A 56 -4.45 5.92 0.18
C THR A 56 -4.15 5.72 1.67
N PRO A 57 -3.57 4.58 2.10
CA PRO A 57 -3.07 3.46 1.28
C PRO A 57 -4.06 2.32 0.99
N THR A 58 -5.21 2.26 1.67
CA THR A 58 -6.18 1.15 1.61
C THR A 58 -6.77 0.90 0.22
N SER A 59 -6.95 1.93 -0.62
CA SER A 59 -7.39 1.77 -2.01
C SER A 59 -6.43 0.88 -2.82
N GLN A 60 -5.13 1.07 -2.64
CA GLN A 60 -4.10 0.29 -3.33
C GLN A 60 -4.07 -1.15 -2.81
N ILE A 61 -4.22 -1.35 -1.49
CA ILE A 61 -4.25 -2.68 -0.87
C ILE A 61 -5.40 -3.51 -1.46
N VAL A 62 -6.61 -2.97 -1.46
CA VAL A 62 -7.80 -3.63 -2.02
C VAL A 62 -7.62 -3.87 -3.52
N GLY A 63 -7.12 -2.87 -4.26
CA GLY A 63 -6.92 -2.97 -5.70
C GLY A 63 -5.94 -4.07 -6.09
N VAL A 64 -4.75 -4.08 -5.49
CA VAL A 64 -3.71 -5.09 -5.77
C VAL A 64 -4.20 -6.49 -5.42
N GLN A 65 -4.85 -6.67 -4.27
CA GLN A 65 -5.40 -7.98 -3.90
C GLN A 65 -6.50 -8.43 -4.88
N SER A 66 -7.31 -7.51 -5.38
CA SER A 66 -8.37 -7.81 -6.36
C SER A 66 -7.78 -8.26 -7.70
N VAL A 67 -6.73 -7.58 -8.18
CA VAL A 67 -5.99 -8.00 -9.38
C VAL A 67 -5.40 -9.39 -9.18
N MET A 68 -4.73 -9.65 -8.05
CA MET A 68 -4.17 -10.96 -7.74
C MET A 68 -5.25 -12.05 -7.69
N ASN A 69 -6.40 -11.77 -7.07
CA ASN A 69 -7.52 -12.70 -6.99
C ASN A 69 -8.07 -13.07 -8.37
N VAL A 70 -8.17 -12.10 -9.28
CA VAL A 70 -8.68 -12.32 -10.64
C VAL A 70 -7.68 -13.11 -11.49
N LEU A 71 -6.38 -12.79 -11.39
CA LEU A 71 -5.35 -13.42 -12.23
C LEU A 71 -4.93 -14.80 -11.73
N MET A 72 -4.90 -15.02 -10.42
CA MET A 72 -4.32 -16.23 -9.81
C MET A 72 -5.37 -17.10 -9.11
N GLY A 73 -6.56 -16.56 -8.85
CA GLY A 73 -7.61 -17.16 -8.02
C GLY A 73 -7.65 -16.53 -6.63
N ARG A 74 -8.86 -16.43 -6.05
CA ARG A 74 -9.11 -15.71 -4.80
C ARG A 74 -8.22 -16.19 -3.66
N TYR A 75 -7.43 -15.26 -3.11
CA TYR A 75 -6.52 -15.45 -1.97
C TYR A 75 -5.57 -16.65 -2.06
N LYS A 76 -5.30 -17.18 -3.26
CA LYS A 76 -4.22 -18.18 -3.43
C LYS A 76 -2.85 -17.59 -3.09
N SER A 77 -2.71 -16.29 -3.33
CA SER A 77 -1.60 -15.47 -2.86
C SER A 77 -2.16 -14.21 -2.22
N VAL A 78 -1.57 -13.81 -1.10
CA VAL A 78 -1.99 -12.64 -0.33
C VAL A 78 -0.88 -11.62 -0.39
N ALA A 79 -1.18 -10.41 -0.86
CA ALA A 79 -0.20 -9.33 -0.90
C ALA A 79 0.30 -9.00 0.51
N SER A 80 1.55 -8.54 0.64
CA SER A 80 2.15 -8.18 1.93
C SER A 80 1.27 -7.18 2.69
N GLU A 81 0.80 -6.14 2.01
CA GLU A 81 -0.01 -5.10 2.64
C GLU A 81 -1.42 -5.59 3.00
N SER A 82 -1.99 -6.51 2.24
CA SER A 82 -3.24 -7.19 2.60
C SER A 82 -3.05 -8.01 3.89
N ARG A 83 -1.95 -8.76 3.99
CA ARG A 83 -1.61 -9.51 5.21
C ARG A 83 -1.41 -8.56 6.39
N ASN A 84 -0.71 -7.45 6.21
CA ASN A 84 -0.51 -6.43 7.24
C ASN A 84 -1.84 -5.83 7.72
N LEU A 85 -2.81 -5.63 6.80
CA LEU A 85 -4.16 -5.19 7.15
C LEU A 85 -4.90 -6.23 7.99
N PHE A 86 -4.90 -7.49 7.56
CA PHE A 86 -5.47 -8.58 8.34
C PHE A 86 -4.78 -8.78 9.70
N ALA A 87 -3.50 -8.42 9.82
CA ALA A 87 -2.74 -8.46 11.06
C ALA A 87 -3.02 -7.26 11.98
N GLY A 88 -3.86 -6.30 11.58
CA GLY A 88 -4.18 -5.11 12.39
C GLY A 88 -3.13 -4.00 12.31
N LYS A 89 -2.11 -4.11 11.45
CA LYS A 89 -1.01 -3.11 11.36
C LYS A 89 -1.41 -1.78 10.75
N TYR A 90 -2.60 -1.69 10.16
CA TYR A 90 -3.21 -0.44 9.72
C TYR A 90 -4.26 0.12 10.71
N GLY A 91 -4.38 -0.52 11.88
CA GLY A 91 -5.37 -0.18 12.89
C GLY A 91 -6.67 -0.98 12.73
N ARG A 92 -7.70 -0.52 13.46
CA ARG A 92 -8.99 -1.20 13.54
C ARG A 92 -9.85 -0.91 12.31
N THR A 93 -10.39 -1.96 11.70
CA THR A 93 -11.34 -1.86 10.59
C THR A 93 -12.73 -1.41 11.07
N PRO A 94 -13.52 -0.69 10.25
CA PRO A 94 -14.87 -0.25 10.62
C PRO A 94 -15.83 -1.40 10.96
N ALA A 95 -15.75 -2.49 10.20
CA ALA A 95 -16.49 -3.73 10.43
C ALA A 95 -15.51 -4.89 10.67
N PRO A 96 -15.99 -6.02 11.24
CA PRO A 96 -15.18 -7.23 11.32
C PRO A 96 -14.67 -7.66 9.94
N VAL A 97 -13.42 -8.08 9.88
CA VAL A 97 -12.86 -8.73 8.69
C VAL A 97 -13.39 -10.16 8.55
N ASP A 98 -13.32 -10.73 7.35
CA ASP A 98 -13.61 -12.14 7.15
C ASP A 98 -12.59 -13.02 7.89
N GLU A 99 -13.10 -13.85 8.80
CA GLU A 99 -12.27 -14.65 9.70
C GLU A 99 -11.52 -15.78 8.99
N GLU A 100 -12.10 -16.37 7.96
CA GLU A 100 -11.46 -17.47 7.22
C GLU A 100 -10.34 -16.93 6.35
N ILE A 101 -10.55 -15.79 5.70
CA ILE A 101 -9.51 -15.10 4.94
C ILE A 101 -8.42 -14.57 5.87
N ARG A 102 -8.77 -14.02 7.04
CA ARG A 102 -7.76 -13.59 8.03
C ARG A 102 -6.87 -14.75 8.46
N LYS A 103 -7.45 -15.90 8.83
CA LYS A 103 -6.68 -17.09 9.20
C LYS A 103 -5.75 -17.55 8.07
N LEU A 104 -6.25 -17.58 6.84
CA LEU A 104 -5.45 -17.92 5.66
C LEU A 104 -4.29 -16.94 5.46
N ALA A 105 -4.56 -15.64 5.58
CA ALA A 105 -3.57 -14.59 5.39
C ALA A 105 -2.49 -14.60 6.46
N LEU A 106 -2.85 -14.86 7.73
CA LEU A 106 -1.94 -14.81 8.87
C LEU A 106 -1.17 -16.11 9.14
N LYS A 107 -1.68 -17.26 8.68
CA LYS A 107 -1.01 -18.57 8.85
C LYS A 107 -0.68 -18.90 10.32
N GLY A 108 -1.59 -18.56 11.23
CA GLY A 108 -1.45 -18.82 12.68
C GLY A 108 -0.84 -17.68 13.49
N GLU A 109 -0.47 -16.56 12.87
CA GLU A 109 -0.15 -15.33 13.62
C GLU A 109 -1.43 -14.66 14.15
N GLU A 110 -1.36 -14.14 15.37
CA GLU A 110 -2.44 -13.37 15.97
C GLU A 110 -2.39 -11.90 15.52
N PRO A 111 -3.53 -11.28 15.16
CA PRO A 111 -3.57 -9.87 14.81
C PRO A 111 -3.33 -8.99 16.03
N ILE A 112 -2.65 -7.87 15.84
CA ILE A 112 -2.48 -6.87 16.89
C ILE A 112 -3.79 -6.12 17.14
N THR A 113 -4.02 -5.70 18.38
CA THR A 113 -5.20 -4.93 18.79
C THR A 113 -4.87 -3.55 19.35
N CYS A 114 -3.58 -3.26 19.57
CA CYS A 114 -3.09 -1.95 20.00
C CYS A 114 -2.92 -0.99 18.82
N ARG A 115 -2.52 0.26 19.10
CA ARG A 115 -2.13 1.20 18.05
C ARG A 115 -0.81 0.69 17.43
N PRO A 116 -0.72 0.48 16.10
CA PRO A 116 0.46 -0.14 15.48
C PRO A 116 1.80 0.55 15.83
N ALA A 117 1.78 1.87 15.95
CA ALA A 117 2.97 2.65 16.30
C ALA A 117 3.45 2.45 17.75
N ASP A 118 2.67 1.80 18.63
CA ASP A 118 3.14 1.42 19.97
C ASP A 118 4.15 0.25 19.94
N LEU A 119 4.23 -0.45 18.80
CA LEU A 119 5.16 -1.56 18.59
C LEU A 119 6.43 -1.12 17.84
N ILE A 120 6.53 0.16 17.47
CA ILE A 120 7.67 0.73 16.75
C ILE A 120 8.50 1.51 17.78
N PRO A 121 9.76 1.13 18.06
CA PRO A 121 10.62 1.87 18.95
C PRO A 121 10.99 3.25 18.35
N ASP A 122 11.55 4.14 19.16
CA ASP A 122 12.17 5.36 18.62
C ASP A 122 13.38 4.97 17.76
N GLU A 123 13.43 5.49 16.53
CA GLU A 123 14.45 5.17 15.54
C GLU A 123 15.32 6.38 15.18
N TRP A 124 15.11 7.56 15.78
CA TRP A 124 15.80 8.79 15.38
C TRP A 124 17.32 8.68 15.45
N ASP A 125 17.87 8.35 16.61
CA ASP A 125 19.33 8.31 16.80
C ASP A 125 20.00 7.29 15.86
N LYS A 126 19.33 6.17 15.63
CA LYS A 126 19.78 5.14 14.70
C LYS A 126 19.81 5.69 13.27
N LEU A 127 18.69 6.23 12.78
CA LEU A 127 18.58 6.74 11.41
C LEU A 127 19.51 7.92 11.16
N ALA A 128 19.67 8.82 12.12
CA ALA A 128 20.61 9.93 12.04
C ALA A 128 22.07 9.44 11.90
N SER A 129 22.46 8.41 12.66
CA SER A 129 23.80 7.83 12.58
C SER A 129 24.09 7.14 11.24
N GLU A 130 23.07 6.54 10.60
CA GLU A 130 23.21 5.85 9.31
C GLU A 130 23.54 6.80 8.16
N VAL A 131 23.19 8.09 8.29
CA VAL A 131 23.41 9.11 7.25
C VAL A 131 24.23 10.30 7.72
N GLU A 132 24.90 10.23 8.87
CA GLU A 132 25.60 11.36 9.51
C GLU A 132 26.55 12.10 8.54
N TYR A 133 27.34 11.37 7.74
CA TYR A 133 28.29 11.95 6.79
C TYR A 133 27.67 12.37 5.44
N LYS A 134 26.38 12.09 5.24
CA LYS A 134 25.64 12.35 3.99
C LYS A 134 24.59 13.45 4.16
N ALA A 135 23.94 13.49 5.32
CA ALA A 135 22.89 14.43 5.64
C ALA A 135 23.45 15.82 5.95
N ARG A 136 22.80 16.88 5.45
CA ARG A 136 23.17 18.27 5.71
C ARG A 136 22.40 18.89 6.88
N GLY A 137 21.43 18.16 7.43
CA GLY A 137 20.55 18.57 8.51
C GLY A 137 19.41 17.57 8.71
N GLU A 138 18.48 17.91 9.60
CA GLU A 138 17.36 17.05 10.01
C GLU A 138 16.42 16.69 8.85
N ASP A 139 16.23 17.58 7.88
CA ASP A 139 15.38 17.33 6.71
C ASP A 139 15.89 16.16 5.86
N ASP A 140 17.20 15.99 5.76
CA ASP A 140 17.82 14.87 5.05
C ASP A 140 17.66 13.56 5.85
N VAL A 141 17.75 13.61 7.19
CA VAL A 141 17.47 12.47 8.06
C VAL A 141 16.01 12.05 7.98
N LEU A 142 15.06 12.99 7.97
CA LEU A 142 13.63 12.73 7.79
C LEU A 142 13.32 12.16 6.40
N SER A 143 13.95 12.72 5.35
CA SER A 143 13.81 12.21 4.00
C SER A 143 14.34 10.77 3.88
N TYR A 144 15.47 10.47 4.52
CA TYR A 144 15.99 9.13 4.65
C TYR A 144 15.05 8.22 5.44
N ALA A 145 14.47 8.68 6.55
CA ALA A 145 13.53 7.91 7.36
C ALA A 145 12.28 7.48 6.59
N ILE A 146 11.72 8.37 5.76
CA ILE A 146 10.50 8.08 4.98
C ILE A 146 10.84 7.26 3.72
N PHE A 147 11.93 7.57 3.03
CA PHE A 147 12.30 6.93 1.76
C PHE A 147 13.80 6.57 1.68
N PRO A 148 14.29 5.57 2.44
CA PRO A 148 15.73 5.34 2.60
C PRO A 148 16.48 5.15 1.28
N LYS A 149 15.96 4.27 0.41
CA LYS A 149 16.56 3.98 -0.89
C LYS A 149 16.49 5.16 -1.85
N VAL A 150 15.34 5.83 -1.92
CA VAL A 150 15.14 6.97 -2.84
C VAL A 150 16.06 8.11 -2.46
N TRP A 151 16.18 8.39 -1.15
CA TRP A 151 17.06 9.44 -0.66
C TRP A 151 18.53 9.10 -0.90
N LEU A 152 18.97 7.84 -0.67
CA LEU A 152 20.32 7.43 -1.00
C LEU A 152 20.64 7.58 -2.49
N ASP A 153 19.74 7.15 -3.37
CA ASP A 153 19.90 7.32 -4.82
C ASP A 153 19.95 8.81 -5.23
N PHE A 154 19.14 9.66 -4.58
CA PHE A 154 19.14 11.10 -4.79
C PHE A 154 20.46 11.74 -4.32
N TYR A 155 20.93 11.37 -3.13
CA TYR A 155 22.21 11.83 -2.58
C TYR A 155 23.36 11.52 -3.53
N GLU A 156 23.49 10.28 -3.99
CA GLU A 156 24.58 9.86 -4.87
C GLU A 156 24.56 10.63 -6.21
N LYS A 157 23.38 10.95 -6.73
CA LYS A 157 23.22 11.63 -8.04
C LYS A 157 23.35 13.14 -7.98
N HIS A 158 22.96 13.77 -6.88
CA HIS A 158 22.73 15.21 -6.84
C HIS A 158 23.45 15.95 -5.72
N LEU A 159 23.78 15.26 -4.61
CA LEU A 159 24.39 15.91 -3.44
C LEU A 159 25.87 15.56 -3.28
N ARG A 160 26.31 14.39 -3.77
CA ARG A 160 27.71 13.95 -3.65
C ARG A 160 28.69 14.76 -4.49
N GLU A 161 28.22 15.40 -5.57
CA GLU A 161 29.06 16.10 -6.55
C GLU A 161 28.86 17.62 -6.61
N GLU A 162 28.06 18.24 -5.73
CA GLU A 162 28.13 19.70 -5.58
C GLU A 162 29.38 20.05 -4.74
N PRO A 163 30.44 20.66 -5.31
CA PRO A 163 31.49 21.22 -4.49
C PRO A 163 30.85 22.26 -3.56
N ALA A 164 31.15 22.16 -2.27
CA ALA A 164 30.77 23.18 -1.29
C ALA A 164 31.13 24.55 -1.88
N LYS A 165 30.13 25.41 -2.08
CA LYS A 165 30.34 26.80 -2.52
C LYS A 165 31.25 27.46 -1.48
N THR A 166 32.50 27.66 -1.86
CA THR A 166 33.48 28.54 -1.20
C THR A 166 33.02 29.98 -1.20
#